data_AF-U9TC46-F1
#
_entry.id   AF-U9TC46-F1
#
_cell.length_a   1.000
_cell.length_b   1.000
_cell.length_c   1.000
_cell.angle_alpha   90.00
_cell.angle_beta   90.00
_cell.angle_gamma   90.00
#
_symmetry.space_group_name_H-M   'P 1'
#
loop_
_entity.id
_entity.type
_entity.pdbx_description
1 polymer ?
#
loop_
_entity_poly.entity_id
_entity_poly.type
_entity_poly.pdbx_seq_one_letter_code
_entity_poly.pdbx_strand_id
1 'polypeptide(L)' 'YYYADVDKTRIEIKRLIEVGEWDTKEFTEMRENLLKLLEIKHNPIDNEVILKKLEKLEEQNTEFEKLLKEIRAK' A
#
# COMPACT_ATOMS: atom_id res chain seq x y z
N TYR A 1 -21.64 -25.27 14.50
CA TYR A 1 -20.26 -25.02 14.05
C TYR A 1 -20.30 -24.09 12.85
N TYR A 2 -19.99 -22.82 13.06
CA TYR A 2 -19.85 -21.84 11.97
C TYR A 2 -18.43 -21.99 11.44
N TYR A 3 -18.24 -22.88 10.47
CA TYR A 3 -16.95 -22.98 9.78
C TYR A 3 -16.88 -21.75 8.87
N ALA A 4 -16.13 -20.72 9.30
CA ALA A 4 -15.74 -19.67 8.39
C ALA A 4 -15.03 -20.35 7.22
N ASP A 5 -15.62 -20.21 6.03
CA ASP A 5 -15.08 -20.78 4.80
C ASP A 5 -13.71 -20.16 4.56
N VAL A 6 -12.66 -20.95 4.78
CA VAL A 6 -11.26 -20.51 4.67
C VAL A 6 -11.01 -19.88 3.30
N ASP A 7 -11.70 -20.36 2.27
CA ASP A 7 -11.58 -19.84 0.92
C ASP A 7 -12.24 -18.47 0.77
N LYS A 8 -13.38 -18.22 1.42
CA LYS A 8 -13.99 -16.87 1.44
C LYS A 8 -13.09 -15.87 2.16
N THR A 9 -12.49 -16.26 3.27
CA THR A 9 -11.55 -15.40 4.01
C THR A 9 -10.32 -15.08 3.17
N ARG A 10 -9.77 -16.05 2.42
CA ARG A 10 -8.66 -15.81 1.49
C ARG A 10 -9.03 -14.83 0.38
N ILE A 11 -10.24 -14.94 -0.18
CA ILE A 11 -10.72 -14.04 -1.24
C ILE A 11 -10.81 -12.60 -0.71
N GLU A 12 -11.42 -12.40 0.46
CA GLU A 12 -11.61 -11.05 1.00
C GLU A 12 -10.29 -10.38 1.40
N ILE A 13 -9.34 -11.12 1.98
CA ILE A 13 -8.03 -10.56 2.32
C ILE A 13 -7.25 -10.14 1.07
N LYS A 14 -7.31 -10.94 -0.01
CA LYS A 14 -6.71 -10.53 -1.30
C LYS A 14 -7.35 -9.24 -1.83
N ARG A 15 -8.68 -9.14 -1.76
CA ARG A 15 -9.40 -7.91 -2.13
C ARG A 15 -8.91 -6.71 -1.30
N LEU A 16 -8.78 -6.86 0.02
CA LEU A 16 -8.31 -5.80 0.92
C LEU A 16 -6.87 -5.36 0.62
N ILE A 17 -6.00 -6.29 0.24
CA ILE A 17 -4.63 -5.99 -0.21
C ILE A 17 -4.69 -5.19 -1.51
N GLU A 18 -5.46 -5.64 -2.50
CA GLU A 18 -5.60 -4.96 -3.80
C GLU A 18 -6.16 -3.54 -3.68
N VAL A 19 -7.10 -3.31 -2.76
CA VAL A 19 -7.64 -1.96 -2.51
C VAL A 19 -6.77 -1.12 -1.57
N GLY A 20 -5.69 -1.68 -1.01
CA GLY A 20 -4.79 -0.99 -0.09
C GLY A 20 -5.35 -0.76 1.32
N GLU A 21 -6.43 -1.45 1.69
CA GLU A 21 -7.06 -1.37 3.02
C GLU A 21 -6.45 -2.38 4.02
N TRP A 22 -5.68 -3.36 3.53
CA TRP A 22 -5.05 -4.38 4.37
C TRP A 22 -3.85 -3.85 5.16
N ASP A 23 -3.00 -3.02 4.54
CA ASP A 23 -1.72 -2.57 5.09
C ASP A 23 -1.85 -1.32 5.99
N THR A 24 -2.65 -1.46 7.05
CA THR A 24 -2.70 -0.52 8.20
C THR A 24 -1.39 -0.52 9.01
N LYS A 25 -1.19 0.45 9.92
CA LYS A 25 -0.04 0.44 10.86
C LYS A 25 -0.30 -0.39 12.13
N GLU A 26 -1.55 -0.70 12.40
CA GLU A 26 -1.98 -1.45 13.59
C GLU A 26 -2.01 -2.95 13.34
N PHE A 27 -1.85 -3.76 14.39
CA PHE A 27 -1.97 -5.22 14.34
C PHE A 27 -1.09 -5.91 13.30
N THR A 28 0.10 -5.35 13.00
CA THR A 28 1.04 -5.89 12.00
C THR A 28 1.38 -7.35 12.25
N GLU A 29 1.72 -7.72 13.49
CA GLU A 29 2.05 -9.10 13.84
C GLU A 29 0.85 -10.06 13.63
N MET A 30 -0.36 -9.64 14.02
CA MET A 30 -1.57 -10.47 13.83
C MET A 30 -1.91 -10.66 12.35
N ARG A 31 -1.76 -9.61 11.53
CA ARG A 31 -2.00 -9.67 10.09
C ARG A 31 -0.97 -10.55 9.39
N GLU A 32 0.31 -10.43 9.73
CA GLU A 32 1.35 -11.33 9.20
C GLU A 32 1.09 -12.79 9.58
N ASN A 33 0.69 -13.05 10.82
CA ASN A 33 0.34 -14.39 11.26
C ASN A 33 -0.88 -14.94 10.51
N LEU A 34 -1.88 -14.10 10.24
CA LEU A 34 -3.06 -14.48 9.46
C LEU A 34 -2.72 -14.80 8.00
N LEU A 35 -1.84 -14.02 7.37
CA LEU A 35 -1.35 -14.31 6.01
C LEU A 35 -0.60 -15.65 5.95
N LYS A 36 0.24 -15.93 6.94
CA LYS A 36 0.94 -17.23 7.06
C LYS A 36 -0.04 -18.39 7.23
N LEU A 37 -1.04 -18.26 8.11
CA LEU A 37 -2.07 -19.28 8.33
C LEU A 37 -2.90 -19.56 7.08
N LEU A 38 -3.16 -18.53 6.27
CA LEU A 38 -3.95 -18.65 5.04
C LEU A 38 -3.09 -18.97 3.80
N GLU A 39 -1.77 -19.10 3.95
CA GLU A 39 -0.80 -19.32 2.88
C GLU A 39 -0.83 -18.25 1.78
N ILE A 40 -1.15 -17.01 2.16
CA ILE A 40 -1.16 -15.86 1.25
C ILE A 40 0.24 -15.27 1.21
N LYS A 41 0.87 -15.31 0.04
CA LYS A 41 2.12 -14.57 -0.20
C LYS A 41 1.77 -13.10 -0.39
N HIS A 42 2.12 -12.30 0.62
CA HIS A 42 2.03 -10.85 0.57
C HIS A 42 3.37 -10.28 1.06
N ASN A 43 3.92 -9.32 0.32
CA ASN A 43 5.07 -8.57 0.78
C ASN A 43 4.53 -7.25 1.36
N PRO A 44 4.48 -7.07 2.69
CA PRO A 44 3.88 -5.90 3.33
C PRO A 44 4.67 -4.61 3.05
N ILE A 45 5.89 -4.76 2.51
CA ILE A 45 6.58 -3.68 1.83
C ILE A 45 5.89 -3.53 0.47
N ASP A 46 4.69 -2.93 0.47
CA ASP A 46 4.00 -2.47 -0.72
C ASP A 46 4.74 -1.25 -1.26
N ASN A 47 5.91 -1.54 -1.83
CA ASN A 47 6.75 -0.58 -2.51
C ASN A 47 5.98 0.08 -3.65
N GLU A 48 4.91 -0.50 -4.19
CA GLU A 48 4.19 0.07 -5.33
C GLU A 48 3.38 1.31 -4.93
N VAL A 49 2.66 1.26 -3.80
CA VAL A 49 1.96 2.44 -3.28
C VAL A 49 2.95 3.51 -2.81
N ILE A 50 4.07 3.11 -2.21
CA ILE A 50 5.15 4.03 -1.82
C ILE A 50 5.78 4.66 -3.08
N LEU A 51 6.05 3.86 -4.13
CA LEU A 51 6.62 4.32 -5.40
C LEU A 51 5.71 5.33 -6.08
N LYS A 52 4.41 5.05 -6.21
CA LYS A 52 3.43 5.99 -6.79
C LYS A 52 3.37 7.32 -6.03
N LYS A 53 3.48 7.28 -4.70
CA LYS A 53 3.53 8.49 -3.87
C LYS A 53 4.83 9.25 -4.04
N LEU A 54 5.96 8.55 -4.18
CA LEU A 54 7.27 9.15 -4.46
C LEU A 54 7.31 9.80 -5.84
N GLU A 55 6.83 9.13 -6.89
CA GLU A 55 6.73 9.67 -8.24
C GLU A 55 5.94 10.98 -8.26
N LYS A 56 4.77 11.00 -7.62
CA LYS A 56 3.95 12.22 -7.53
C LYS A 56 4.65 13.36 -6.78
N LEU A 57 5.40 13.06 -5.72
CA LEU A 57 6.19 14.07 -5.00
C LEU A 57 7.34 14.61 -5.86
N GLU A 58 7.97 13.76 -6.66
CA GLU A 58 9.06 14.14 -7.56
C GLU A 58 8.58 15.05 -8.71
N GLU A 59 7.40 14.75 -9.26
CA GLU A 59 6.70 15.62 -10.24
C GLU A 59 6.42 17.01 -9.65
N GLN A 60 5.84 17.06 -8.45
CA GLN A 60 5.54 18.32 -7.75
C GLN A 60 6.80 19.14 -7.47
N ASN A 61 7.89 18.50 -7.01
CA ASN A 61 9.16 19.17 -6.78
C ASN A 61 9.75 19.76 -8.08
N THR A 62 9.64 19.02 -9.18
CA THR A 62 10.09 19.49 -10.49
C THR A 62 9.34 20.74 -10.94
N GLU A 63 8.03 20.80 -10.69
CA GLU A 63 7.20 21.95 -11.02
C GLU A 63 7.52 23.17 -10.13
N PHE A 64 7.73 22.95 -8.83
CA PHE A 64 8.21 24.00 -7.91
C PHE A 64 9.55 24.58 -8.33
N GLU A 65 10.52 23.75 -8.72
CA GLU A 65 11.83 24.20 -9.20
C GLU A 65 11.74 25.06 -10.47
N LYS A 66 10.83 24.73 -11.40
CA LYS A 66 10.56 25.56 -12.58
C LYS A 66 10.00 26.92 -12.19
N LEU A 67 9.00 26.96 -11.33
CA LEU A 67 8.41 28.21 -10.84
C LEU A 67 9.44 29.10 -10.12
N LEU A 68 10.31 28.50 -9.29
CA LEU A 68 11.38 29.23 -8.61
C LEU A 68 12.36 29.87 -9.60
N LYS A 69 12.70 29.17 -10.69
CA LYS A 69 13.56 29.72 -11.76
C LYS A 69 12.88 30.88 -12.48
N GLU A 70 11.59 30.77 -12.79
CA GLU A 70 10.82 31.84 -13.42
C GLU A 70 10.71 33.09 -12.55
N ILE A 71 10.49 32.92 -11.24
CA ILE A 71 10.47 34.03 -10.28
C ILE A 71 11.83 34.71 -10.18
N ARG A 72 12.92 33.93 -10.12
CA ARG A 72 14.29 34.47 -10.06
C ARG A 72 14.75 35.17 -11.34
N ALA A 73 14.14 34.85 -12.47
CA ALA A 73 14.46 35.44 -13.77
C ALA A 73 13.67 36.73 -14.08
N LYS A 74 12.68 37.08 -13.25
CA LYS A 74 11.94 38.35 -13.30
C LYS A 74 12.57 39.39 -12.39
#